data_AF-A0A661J914-F1
#
_entry.id   AF-A0A661J914-F1
#
_cell.length_a   1.000
_cell.length_b   1.000
_cell.length_c   1.000
_cell.angle_alpha   90.00
_cell.angle_beta   90.00
_cell.angle_gamma   90.00
#
_symmetry.space_group_name_H-M   'P 1'
#
loop_
_entity.id
_entity.type
_entity.pdbx_description
1 polymer ?
#
loop_
_entity_poly.entity_id
_entity_poly.type
_entity_poly.pdbx_seq_one_letter_code
_entity_poly.pdbx_strand_id
1 'polypeptide(L)' 'RPGVLSKISGILGENDISIASVIQKGRTRTGAVPIVMMTHEAVERNVRRALEAIDSLDVIRDSTKLLRVEPIAL' A
#
# COMPACT_ATOMS: atom_id res chain seq x y z
N ARG A 1 -2.28 2.40 14.92
CA ARG A 1 -1.36 1.53 15.70
C ARG A 1 0.05 1.75 15.17
N PRO A 2 1.09 1.84 16.02
CA PRO A 2 2.48 1.86 15.55
C PRO A 2 2.82 0.59 14.76
N GLY A 3 3.78 0.66 13.84
CA GLY A 3 4.29 -0.49 13.08
C GLY A 3 3.48 -0.93 11.86
N VAL A 4 2.29 -0.36 11.61
CA VAL A 4 1.46 -0.71 10.44
C VAL A 4 2.20 -0.43 9.13
N LEU A 5 2.85 0.74 9.00
CA LEU A 5 3.62 1.08 7.80
C LEU A 5 4.79 0.12 7.56
N SER A 6 5.47 -0.32 8.63
CA SER A 6 6.58 -1.27 8.51
C SER A 6 6.12 -2.65 8.01
N LYS A 7 4.95 -3.12 8.46
CA LYS A 7 4.35 -4.36 7.95
C LYS A 7 4.02 -4.25 6.45
N ILE A 8 3.36 -3.16 6.06
CA ILE A 8 3.00 -2.92 4.65
C ILE A 8 4.26 -2.82 3.78
N SER A 9 5.26 -2.03 4.21
CA SER A 9 6.50 -1.87 3.45
C SER A 9 7.30 -3.18 3.35
N GLY A 10 7.27 -4.02 4.38
CA GLY A 10 7.90 -5.35 4.36
C GLY A 10 7.28 -6.24 3.28
N ILE A 11 5.94 -6.34 3.25
CA ILE A 11 5.21 -7.14 2.25
C ILE A 11 5.48 -6.63 0.83
N LEU A 12 5.52 -5.31 0.62
CA LEU A 12 5.87 -4.74 -0.68
C LEU A 12 7.30 -5.12 -1.09
N GLY A 13 8.27 -5.05 -0.17
CA GLY A 13 9.65 -5.46 -0.41
C GLY A 13 9.80 -6.95 -0.72
N GLU A 14 9.08 -7.82 -0.01
CA GLU A 14 9.03 -9.27 -0.27
C GLU A 14 8.47 -9.63 -1.66
N ASN A 15 7.76 -8.71 -2.30
CA ASN A 15 7.18 -8.86 -3.64
C ASN A 15 7.93 -8.05 -4.72
N ASP A 16 9.14 -7.57 -4.45
CA ASP A 16 9.95 -6.76 -5.37
C ASP A 16 9.27 -5.43 -5.79
N ILE A 17 8.58 -4.77 -4.86
CA ILE A 17 7.86 -3.51 -5.11
C ILE A 17 8.50 -2.37 -4.33
N SER A 18 9.12 -1.44 -5.05
CA SER A 18 9.70 -0.22 -4.46
C SER A 18 8.64 0.87 -4.26
N ILE A 19 8.67 1.52 -3.10
CA ILE A 19 7.76 2.61 -2.75
C ILE A 19 8.31 3.93 -3.29
N ALA A 20 7.51 4.66 -4.08
CA ALA A 20 7.82 6.00 -4.55
C ALA A 20 7.36 7.08 -3.56
N SER A 21 6.17 6.93 -2.98
CA SER A 21 5.69 7.85 -1.93
C SER A 21 4.63 7.23 -1.03
N VAL A 22 4.48 7.80 0.17
CA VAL A 22 3.44 7.44 1.13
C VAL A 22 2.78 8.72 1.64
N ILE A 23 1.46 8.75 1.61
CA ILE A 23 0.65 9.82 2.19
C ILE A 23 -0.28 9.22 3.25
N GLN A 24 -0.11 9.64 4.50
CA GLN A 24 -1.00 9.31 5.60
C GLN A 24 -1.69 10.60 6.06
N LYS A 25 -2.96 10.79 5.69
CA LYS A 25 -3.73 11.95 6.17
C LYS A 25 -4.18 11.67 7.61
N GLY A 26 -3.50 12.29 8.59
CA GLY A 26 -3.77 12.11 10.02
C GLY A 26 -5.08 12.74 10.49
N ARG A 27 -5.35 12.86 11.80
CA ARG A 27 -5.58 11.79 12.77
C ARG A 27 -7.06 11.89 13.14
N THR A 28 -7.85 10.82 13.00
CA THR A 28 -9.08 10.75 13.78
C THR A 28 -8.71 10.33 15.20
N ARG A 29 -9.34 10.94 16.22
CA ARG A 29 -9.20 10.47 17.62
C ARG A 29 -9.73 9.04 17.80
N THR A 30 -10.56 8.60 16.85
CA THR A 30 -11.20 7.28 16.77
C THR A 30 -11.34 6.89 15.29
N GLY A 31 -10.90 5.68 14.92
CA GLY A 31 -11.14 5.14 13.57
C GLY A 31 -9.88 4.73 12.79
N ALA A 32 -10.09 4.22 11.58
CA ALA A 32 -9.01 3.92 10.64
C ALA A 32 -8.43 5.21 10.07
N VAL A 33 -7.13 5.18 9.78
CA VAL A 33 -6.43 6.28 9.12
C VAL A 33 -6.15 5.85 7.68
N PRO A 34 -6.62 6.58 6.67
CA PRO A 34 -6.36 6.25 5.29
C PRO A 34 -4.86 6.44 4.96
N ILE A 35 -4.33 5.49 4.21
CA ILE A 35 -2.97 5.52 3.66
C ILE A 35 -3.08 5.42 2.15
N VAL A 36 -2.38 6.29 1.44
CA VAL A 36 -2.18 6.21 -0.01
C VAL A 36 -0.71 5.94 -0.24
N MET A 37 -0.40 4.93 -1.04
CA MET A 37 0.97 4.60 -1.45
C MET A 37 1.08 4.69 -2.96
N MET A 38 2.16 5.30 -3.44
CA MET A 38 2.56 5.25 -4.84
C MET A 38 3.81 4.39 -4.92
N THR A 39 3.83 3.43 -5.83
CA THR A 39 4.99 2.58 -6.09
C THR A 39 5.75 3.10 -7.31
N HIS A 40 6.98 2.63 -7.48
CA HIS A 40 7.58 2.61 -8.81
C HIS A 40 6.86 1.59 -9.70
N GLU A 41 7.24 1.53 -10.98
CA GLU A 41 6.78 0.49 -11.90
C GLU A 41 7.06 -0.89 -11.29
N ALA A 42 6.05 -1.75 -11.35
CA ALA A 42 6.10 -3.07 -10.74
C ALA A 42 5.27 -4.07 -11.55
N VAL A 43 5.66 -5.35 -11.48
CA VAL A 43 4.92 -6.43 -12.12
C VAL A 43 3.54 -6.57 -11.47
N GLU A 44 2.48 -6.41 -12.26
CA GLU A 44 1.07 -6.52 -11.84
C GLU A 44 0.79 -7.75 -10.97
N ARG A 45 1.35 -8.91 -11.33
CA ARG A 45 1.20 -10.16 -10.56
C ARG A 45 1.76 -10.02 -9.14
N ASN A 46 2.89 -9.35 -8.97
CA ASN A 46 3.51 -9.12 -7.68
C ASN A 46 2.68 -8.12 -6.86
N VAL A 47 2.17 -7.07 -7.50
CA VAL A 47 1.26 -6.10 -6.85
C VAL A 47 0.03 -6.81 -6.29
N ARG A 48 -0.62 -7.69 -7.07
CA ARG A 48 -1.79 -8.44 -6.60
C ARG A 48 -1.47 -9.33 -5.40
N ARG A 49 -0.36 -10.07 -5.43
CA ARG A 49 0.10 -10.89 -4.30
C ARG A 49 0.36 -10.05 -3.04
N ALA A 50 1.01 -8.90 -3.20
CA ALA A 50 1.25 -8.00 -2.09
C ALA A 50 -0.07 -7.46 -1.49
N LEU A 51 -1.05 -7.10 -2.33
CA LEU A 51 -2.36 -6.62 -1.88
C LEU A 51 -3.15 -7.70 -1.13
N GLU A 52 -3.13 -8.95 -1.61
CA GLU A 52 -3.74 -10.08 -0.89
C GLU A 52 -3.13 -10.26 0.51
N ALA A 53 -1.80 -10.21 0.60
CA ALA A 53 -1.10 -10.30 1.88
C ALA A 53 -1.38 -9.11 2.80
N ILE A 54 -1.43 -7.88 2.26
CA ILE A 54 -1.76 -6.66 3.02
C ILE A 54 -3.19 -6.75 3.57
N ASP A 55 -4.16 -7.11 2.74
CA ASP A 55 -5.58 -7.20 3.12
C ASP A 55 -5.84 -8.30 4.15
N SER A 56 -4.94 -9.29 4.29
CA SER A 56 -5.00 -10.33 5.32
C SER A 56 -4.52 -9.87 6.72
N LEU A 57 -3.93 -8.68 6.84
CA LEU A 57 -3.43 -8.19 8.12
C LEU A 57 -4.59 -7.72 9.03
N ASP A 58 -4.62 -8.17 10.30
CA ASP A 58 -5.63 -7.78 11.32
C ASP A 58 -5.77 -6.26 11.56
N VAL A 59 -4.82 -5.47 11.09
CA VAL A 59 -4.79 -4.01 11.24
C VAL A 59 -5.47 -3.27 10.07
N ILE A 60 -5.74 -3.96 8.97
CA ILE A 60 -6.45 -3.44 7.80
C ILE A 60 -7.94 -3.67 7.99
N ARG A 61 -8.74 -2.61 7.78
CA ARG A 61 -10.19 -2.66 8.00
C ARG A 61 -11.00 -2.93 6.75
N ASP A 62 -10.53 -2.43 5.61
CA ASP A 62 -11.22 -2.48 4.33
C ASP A 62 -10.24 -2.91 3.24
N SER A 63 -10.75 -3.58 2.21
CA SER A 63 -9.95 -4.01 1.05
C SER A 63 -9.17 -2.85 0.44
N THR A 64 -7.91 -3.06 0.09
CA THR A 64 -7.10 -2.06 -0.59
C THR A 64 -7.63 -1.78 -2.00
N LYS A 65 -7.53 -0.52 -2.45
CA LYS A 65 -7.91 -0.10 -3.81
C LYS A 65 -6.65 0.13 -4.65
N LEU A 66 -6.65 -0.42 -5.86
CA LEU A 66 -5.57 -0.28 -6.83
C LEU A 66 -5.97 0.68 -7.94
N LEU A 67 -5.22 1.78 -8.10
CA LEU A 67 -5.26 2.64 -9.29
C LEU A 67 -3.93 2.48 -10.04
N ARG A 68 -3.99 2.15 -11.33
CA ARG A 68 -2.81 2.18 -12.20
C ARG A 68 -2.50 3.60 -12.61
N VAL A 69 -1.23 3.92 -12.67
CA VAL A 69 -0.73 5.21 -13.13
C VAL A 69 0.19 4.93 -14.30
N GLU A 70 -0.18 5.46 -15.47
CA GLU A 70 0.64 5.40 -16.68
C GLU A 70 1.22 6.80 -16.94
N PRO A 71 2.50 6.90 -17.32
CA PRO A 71 3.03 8.17 -17.79
C PRO A 71 2.29 8.60 -19.06
N ILE A 72 2.09 9.91 -19.20
CA ILE A 72 1.58 10.46 -20.46
C ILE A 72 2.74 10.39 -21.46
N ALA A 73 2.54 9.69 -22.58
CA ALA A 73 3.43 9.81 -23.73
C ALA A 73 3.26 11.22 -24.31
N LEU A 74 4.33 12.00 -24.31
CA LEU A 74 4.40 13.31 -24.97
C LEU A 74 4.68 13.14 -26.47
#